data_AF-B8KHN7-F1
#
_entry.id   AF-B8KHN7-F1
#
_cell.length_a   1.000
_cell.length_b   1.000
_cell.length_c   1.000
_cell.angle_alpha   90.00
_cell.angle_beta   90.00
_cell.angle_gamma   90.00
#
_symmetry.space_group_name_H-M   'P 1'
#
loop_
_entity.id
_entity.type
_entity.pdbx_description
1 polymer ?
#
loop_
_entity_poly.entity_id
_entity_poly.type
_entity_poly.pdbx_seq_one_letter_code
_entity_poly.pdbx_strand_id
1 'polypeptide(L)'
;MTEKMSFQQKGLFQQGYQEYSPGQLKQLEWGLRFTPFVCSALTAYGLFTAQPAVLFAVSLLGIWAFLAPAAHPMDLLYNHGIRHLAGAVALPENPFQRRLACLAAGVMNCAAAVLFLLELPNAALGVGLMLLALQAIVITTHLCVLSWMYEGIMRALGKWHAPLSLQEAEAHLVAGAKLVDVRSPNEFARGAVPGAINLPAEHIDQHLNALGQDCCLLYCQSGARSQIATQKLRASGLANVHNLGSKARAEALLQEN
;
A
#
# COMPACT_ATOMS: atom_id res chain seq x y z
N MET A 1 19.34 -15.49 5.78
CA MET A 1 19.93 -14.12 5.76
C MET A 1 18.80 -13.13 5.59
N THR A 2 18.46 -12.33 6.60
CA THR A 2 17.41 -11.30 6.50
C THR A 2 17.88 -10.24 5.50
N GLU A 3 17.33 -10.26 4.29
CA GLU A 3 17.76 -9.37 3.21
C GLU A 3 17.45 -7.91 3.60
N LYS A 4 18.48 -7.10 3.80
CA LYS A 4 18.34 -5.71 4.25
C LYS A 4 17.73 -4.87 3.13
N MET A 5 16.62 -4.20 3.42
CA MET A 5 15.93 -3.34 2.45
C MET A 5 16.80 -2.17 1.98
N SER A 6 16.84 -1.95 0.67
CA SER A 6 17.42 -0.77 0.00
C SER A 6 16.65 0.50 0.36
N PHE A 7 17.19 1.66 -0.02
CA PHE A 7 16.51 2.94 0.20
C PHE A 7 15.17 3.02 -0.56
N GLN A 8 15.14 2.59 -1.82
CA GLN A 8 13.94 2.55 -2.65
C GLN A 8 12.88 1.59 -2.07
N GLN A 9 13.31 0.41 -1.62
CA GLN A 9 12.42 -0.58 -1.02
C GLN A 9 11.81 -0.06 0.28
N LYS A 10 12.57 0.68 1.10
CA LYS A 10 12.02 1.39 2.26
C LYS A 10 10.96 2.40 1.84
N GLY A 11 11.21 3.20 0.79
CA GLY A 11 10.21 4.12 0.26
C GLY A 11 8.90 3.42 -0.14
N LEU A 12 8.99 2.30 -0.85
CA LEU A 12 7.81 1.48 -1.19
C LEU A 12 7.10 0.90 0.04
N PHE A 13 7.86 0.46 1.04
CA PHE A 13 7.30 -0.01 2.31
C PHE A 13 6.50 1.09 3.02
N GLN A 14 7.01 2.32 3.05
CA GLN A 14 6.32 3.48 3.64
C GLN A 14 5.06 3.86 2.86
N GLN A 15 5.09 3.66 1.54
CA GLN A 15 3.91 3.81 0.68
C GLN A 15 2.84 2.73 0.90
N GLY A 16 3.07 1.76 1.78
CA GLY A 16 2.08 0.77 2.21
C GLY A 16 2.26 -0.63 1.62
N TYR A 17 3.32 -0.87 0.83
CA TYR A 17 3.64 -2.20 0.30
C TYR A 17 4.34 -3.10 1.34
N GLN A 18 3.86 -3.07 2.58
CA GLN A 18 4.53 -3.67 3.75
C GLN A 18 4.54 -5.21 3.73
N GLU A 19 3.70 -5.79 2.90
CA GLU A 19 3.51 -7.24 2.82
C GLU A 19 4.50 -7.91 1.87
N TYR A 20 5.20 -7.15 1.04
CA TYR A 20 6.11 -7.68 0.05
C TYR A 20 7.52 -7.88 0.62
N SER A 21 8.17 -8.97 0.21
CA SER A 21 9.59 -9.19 0.52
C SER A 21 10.48 -8.18 -0.23
N PRO A 22 11.74 -7.98 0.19
CA PRO A 22 12.67 -7.10 -0.53
C PRO A 22 12.82 -7.46 -2.02
N GLY A 23 12.94 -8.76 -2.33
CA GLY A 23 12.97 -9.26 -3.71
C GLY A 23 11.70 -8.92 -4.51
N GLN A 24 10.51 -9.06 -3.91
CA GLN A 24 9.26 -8.68 -4.56
C GLN A 24 9.14 -7.17 -4.77
N LEU A 25 9.53 -6.36 -3.77
CA LEU A 25 9.56 -4.91 -3.89
C LEU A 25 10.47 -4.45 -5.02
N LYS A 26 11.64 -5.10 -5.20
CA LYS A 26 12.56 -4.81 -6.29
C LYS A 26 11.92 -5.02 -7.67
N GLN A 27 11.12 -6.07 -7.83
CA GLN A 27 10.41 -6.33 -9.09
C GLN A 27 9.34 -5.26 -9.39
N LEU A 28 8.75 -4.69 -8.34
CA LEU A 28 7.70 -3.66 -8.46
C LEU A 28 8.27 -2.26 -8.74
N GLU A 29 9.52 -1.95 -8.38
CA GLU A 29 10.10 -0.61 -8.46
C GLU A 29 9.85 0.09 -9.80
N TRP A 30 10.17 -0.58 -10.90
CA TRP A 30 10.04 0.03 -12.23
C TRP A 30 8.59 0.33 -12.59
N GLY A 31 7.69 -0.65 -12.42
CA GLY A 31 6.28 -0.47 -12.78
C GLY A 31 5.59 0.58 -11.92
N LEU A 32 5.93 0.67 -10.63
CA LEU A 32 5.33 1.64 -9.72
C LEU A 32 5.72 3.10 -10.04
N ARG A 33 6.74 3.33 -10.89
CA ARG A 33 7.12 4.67 -11.40
C ARG A 33 6.32 5.11 -12.61
N PHE A 34 5.64 4.19 -13.31
CA PHE A 34 4.92 4.49 -14.55
C PHE A 34 3.85 5.56 -14.34
N THR A 35 2.93 5.32 -13.42
CA THR A 35 1.82 6.22 -13.11
C THR A 35 2.26 7.63 -12.71
N PRO A 36 3.15 7.82 -11.70
CA PRO A 36 3.60 9.17 -11.35
C PRO A 36 4.39 9.84 -12.49
N PHE A 37 5.14 9.10 -13.30
CA PHE A 37 5.82 9.66 -14.47
C PHE A 37 4.84 10.23 -15.51
N VAL A 38 3.82 9.46 -15.90
CA VAL A 38 2.80 9.91 -16.86
C VAL A 38 2.02 11.10 -16.31
N CYS A 39 1.56 11.03 -15.06
CA CYS A 39 0.84 12.13 -14.43
C CYS A 39 1.71 13.39 -14.29
N SER A 40 3.01 13.24 -14.02
CA SER A 40 3.96 14.36 -13.97
C SER A 40 4.14 15.01 -15.34
N ALA A 41 4.27 14.21 -16.39
CA ALA A 41 4.41 14.72 -17.75
C ALA A 41 3.17 15.52 -18.19
N LEU A 42 1.97 14.99 -17.90
CA LEU A 42 0.72 15.70 -18.18
C LEU A 42 0.56 16.95 -17.31
N THR A 43 0.92 16.88 -16.02
CA THR A 43 0.93 18.04 -15.12
C THR A 43 1.87 19.12 -15.64
N ALA A 44 3.09 18.76 -16.04
CA ALA A 44 4.06 19.70 -16.61
C ALA A 44 3.53 20.33 -17.90
N TYR A 45 2.95 19.53 -18.80
CA TYR A 45 2.32 20.04 -20.02
C TYR A 45 1.22 21.05 -19.69
N GLY A 46 0.26 20.70 -18.84
CA GLY A 46 -0.84 21.59 -18.44
C GLY A 46 -0.36 22.86 -17.73
N LEU A 47 0.69 22.75 -16.92
CA LEU A 47 1.28 23.86 -16.18
C LEU A 47 1.99 24.84 -17.12
N PHE A 48 2.89 24.36 -17.98
CA PHE A 48 3.72 25.21 -18.84
C PHE A 48 2.99 25.73 -20.08
N THR A 49 1.89 25.09 -20.48
CA THR A 49 1.00 25.61 -21.54
C THR A 49 -0.17 26.43 -21.00
N ALA A 50 -0.24 26.62 -19.67
CA ALA A 50 -1.33 27.29 -18.98
C ALA A 50 -2.72 26.76 -19.41
N GLN A 51 -2.87 25.43 -19.42
CA GLN A 51 -4.10 24.73 -19.79
C GLN A 51 -4.79 24.11 -18.56
N PRO A 52 -5.76 24.80 -17.93
CA PRO A 52 -6.49 24.29 -16.77
C PRO A 52 -7.19 22.97 -17.04
N ALA A 53 -7.69 22.76 -18.26
CA ALA A 53 -8.39 21.53 -18.64
C ALA A 53 -7.52 20.27 -18.46
N VAL A 54 -6.22 20.35 -18.82
CA VAL A 54 -5.28 19.25 -18.62
C VAL A 54 -5.06 18.99 -17.14
N LEU A 55 -4.87 20.04 -16.34
CA LEU A 55 -4.67 19.93 -14.90
C LEU A 55 -5.90 19.34 -14.19
N PHE A 56 -7.12 19.72 -14.59
CA PHE A 56 -8.35 19.07 -14.11
C PHE A 56 -8.42 17.60 -14.51
N ALA A 57 -8.04 17.25 -15.74
CA ALA A 57 -8.02 15.85 -16.18
C ALA A 57 -7.05 15.01 -15.33
N VAL A 58 -5.85 15.51 -15.05
CA VAL A 58 -4.89 14.82 -14.16
C VAL A 58 -5.38 14.80 -12.71
N SER A 59 -6.07 15.85 -12.26
CA SER A 59 -6.69 15.90 -10.94
C SER A 59 -7.69 14.76 -10.73
N LEU A 60 -8.55 14.52 -11.72
CA LEU A 60 -9.53 13.43 -11.70
C LEU A 60 -8.84 12.06 -11.59
N LEU A 61 -7.72 11.84 -12.27
CA LEU A 61 -6.94 10.61 -12.14
C LEU A 61 -6.44 10.42 -10.69
N GLY A 62 -5.87 11.47 -10.09
CA GLY A 62 -5.40 11.44 -8.71
C GLY A 62 -6.51 11.16 -7.69
N ILE A 63 -7.69 11.76 -7.87
CA ILE A 63 -8.87 11.53 -7.03
C ILE A 63 -9.40 10.11 -7.22
N TRP A 64 -9.44 9.63 -8.46
CA TRP A 64 -9.92 8.28 -8.80
C TRP A 64 -9.12 7.18 -8.10
N ALA A 65 -7.80 7.36 -7.96
CA ALA A 65 -6.94 6.42 -7.24
C ALA A 65 -7.42 6.16 -5.81
N PHE A 66 -8.03 7.15 -5.15
CA PHE A 66 -8.57 7.00 -3.80
C PHE A 66 -9.88 6.20 -3.78
N LEU A 67 -10.77 6.47 -4.73
CA LEU A 67 -12.12 5.89 -4.82
C LEU A 67 -12.13 4.45 -5.36
N ALA A 68 -11.23 4.12 -6.28
CA ALA A 68 -11.18 2.83 -6.96
C ALA A 68 -9.75 2.23 -6.95
N PRO A 69 -9.33 1.61 -5.84
CA PRO A 69 -7.94 1.17 -5.61
C PRO A 69 -7.39 0.16 -6.62
N ALA A 70 -8.26 -0.72 -7.12
CA ALA A 70 -7.93 -1.77 -8.07
C ALA A 70 -8.10 -1.34 -9.55
N ALA A 71 -8.67 -0.16 -9.79
CA ALA A 71 -9.08 0.28 -11.14
C ALA A 71 -8.52 1.67 -11.49
N HIS A 72 -7.35 2.02 -10.97
CA HIS A 72 -6.68 3.25 -11.37
C HIS A 72 -6.33 3.21 -12.88
N PRO A 73 -6.75 4.19 -13.71
CA PRO A 73 -6.64 4.09 -15.17
C PRO A 73 -5.21 3.87 -15.67
N MET A 74 -4.21 4.53 -15.06
CA MET A 74 -2.81 4.35 -15.46
C MET A 74 -2.26 2.99 -15.07
N ASP A 75 -2.74 2.41 -13.98
CA ASP A 75 -2.31 1.09 -13.53
C ASP A 75 -2.94 0.01 -14.40
N LEU A 76 -4.19 0.22 -14.85
CA LEU A 76 -4.83 -0.63 -15.86
C LEU A 76 -4.10 -0.58 -17.20
N LEU A 77 -3.73 0.63 -17.67
CA LEU A 77 -2.92 0.81 -18.88
C LEU A 77 -1.58 0.08 -18.77
N TYR A 78 -0.92 0.18 -17.61
CA TYR A 78 0.31 -0.55 -17.36
C TYR A 78 0.09 -2.07 -17.39
N ASN A 79 -0.88 -2.56 -16.63
CA ASN A 79 -1.15 -3.99 -16.44
C ASN A 79 -1.68 -4.69 -17.69
N HIS A 80 -2.40 -3.99 -18.57
CA HIS A 80 -2.95 -4.61 -19.79
C HIS A 80 -2.13 -4.30 -21.05
N GLY A 81 -1.18 -3.35 -20.97
CA GLY A 81 -0.36 -2.95 -22.12
C GLY A 81 1.12 -2.96 -21.79
N ILE A 82 1.58 -1.91 -21.08
CA ILE A 82 3.02 -1.57 -20.96
C ILE A 82 3.85 -2.72 -20.39
N ARG A 83 3.36 -3.45 -19.39
CA ARG A 83 4.14 -4.52 -18.76
C ARG A 83 4.52 -5.64 -19.73
N HIS A 84 3.71 -5.89 -20.76
CA HIS A 84 3.94 -6.96 -21.74
C HIS A 84 5.08 -6.63 -22.71
N LEU A 85 5.40 -5.35 -22.90
CA LEU A 85 6.51 -4.92 -23.75
C LEU A 85 7.87 -5.19 -23.11
N ALA A 86 7.94 -5.21 -21.77
CA ALA A 86 9.17 -5.33 -20.99
C ALA A 86 9.25 -6.62 -20.16
N GLY A 87 8.28 -7.55 -20.31
CA GLY A 87 8.21 -8.75 -19.47
C GLY A 87 8.08 -8.47 -17.98
N ALA A 88 7.49 -7.32 -17.61
CA ALA A 88 7.44 -6.84 -16.24
C ALA A 88 6.28 -7.47 -15.44
N VAL A 89 6.42 -7.45 -14.11
CA VAL A 89 5.39 -7.96 -13.19
C VAL A 89 4.14 -7.08 -13.19
N ALA A 90 2.99 -7.68 -12.91
CA ALA A 90 1.75 -6.95 -12.70
C ALA A 90 1.84 -6.09 -11.42
N LEU A 91 1.29 -4.88 -11.48
CA LEU A 91 1.14 -4.05 -10.30
C LEU A 91 -0.01 -4.55 -9.44
N PRO A 92 0.20 -4.65 -8.11
CA PRO A 92 -0.88 -4.92 -7.17
C PRO A 92 -1.76 -3.68 -6.95
N GLU A 93 -2.85 -3.87 -6.23
CA GLU A 93 -3.73 -2.78 -5.81
C GLU A 93 -2.99 -1.72 -4.99
N ASN A 94 -3.45 -0.47 -5.12
CA ASN A 94 -2.81 0.65 -4.42
C ASN A 94 -3.14 0.61 -2.92
N PRO A 95 -2.13 0.50 -2.03
CA PRO A 95 -2.34 0.60 -0.60
C PRO A 95 -2.82 2.00 -0.20
N PHE A 96 -3.39 2.12 1.00
CA PHE A 96 -3.99 3.35 1.49
C PHE A 96 -3.05 4.57 1.44
N GLN A 97 -1.80 4.41 1.85
CA GLN A 97 -0.82 5.50 1.91
C GLN A 97 -0.51 6.05 0.51
N ARG A 98 -0.37 5.17 -0.50
CA ARG A 98 -0.20 5.58 -1.90
C ARG A 98 -1.45 6.27 -2.45
N ARG A 99 -2.64 5.77 -2.13
CA ARG A 99 -3.91 6.41 -2.54
C ARG A 99 -4.04 7.83 -1.98
N LEU A 100 -3.64 8.02 -0.72
CA LEU A 100 -3.62 9.33 -0.09
C LEU A 100 -2.65 10.29 -0.82
N ALA A 101 -1.49 9.80 -1.26
CA ALA A 101 -0.55 10.58 -2.06
C ALA A 101 -1.11 10.97 -3.44
N CYS A 102 -1.78 10.05 -4.14
CA CYS A 102 -2.47 10.34 -5.39
C CYS A 102 -3.60 11.37 -5.22
N LEU A 103 -4.38 11.26 -4.15
CA LEU A 103 -5.43 12.23 -3.82
C LEU A 103 -4.84 13.63 -3.60
N ALA A 104 -3.77 13.74 -2.80
CA ALA A 104 -3.11 15.01 -2.55
C ALA A 104 -2.55 15.64 -3.84
N ALA A 105 -1.91 14.84 -4.70
CA ALA A 105 -1.47 15.30 -6.01
C ALA A 105 -2.65 15.75 -6.89
N GLY A 106 -3.79 15.05 -6.83
CA GLY A 106 -5.03 15.45 -7.51
C GLY A 106 -5.57 16.79 -7.01
N VAL A 107 -5.58 17.02 -5.70
CA VAL A 107 -5.98 18.31 -5.09
C VAL A 107 -5.06 19.44 -5.52
N MET A 108 -3.74 19.21 -5.52
CA MET A 108 -2.77 20.23 -5.97
C MET A 108 -2.93 20.58 -7.45
N ASN A 109 -3.19 19.60 -8.32
CA ASN A 109 -3.52 19.84 -9.73
C ASN A 109 -4.81 20.65 -9.90
N CYS A 110 -5.87 20.33 -9.15
CA CYS A 110 -7.12 21.09 -9.14
C CYS A 110 -6.87 22.55 -8.70
N ALA A 111 -6.11 22.74 -7.62
CA ALA A 111 -5.76 24.07 -7.12
C ALA A 111 -4.99 24.88 -8.17
N ALA A 112 -3.99 24.30 -8.83
CA ALA A 112 -3.26 24.96 -9.91
C ALA A 112 -4.17 25.34 -11.08
N ALA A 113 -5.11 24.46 -11.46
CA ALA A 113 -6.09 24.74 -12.51
C ALA A 113 -7.01 25.92 -12.15
N VAL A 114 -7.55 25.92 -10.92
CA VAL A 114 -8.39 27.01 -10.40
C VAL A 114 -7.62 28.32 -10.35
N LEU A 115 -6.35 28.31 -9.93
CA LEU A 115 -5.52 29.51 -9.88
C LEU A 115 -5.29 30.13 -11.27
N PHE A 116 -5.16 29.31 -12.33
CA PHE A 116 -5.16 29.83 -13.69
C PHE A 116 -6.51 30.45 -14.09
N LEU A 117 -7.64 29.85 -13.71
CA LEU A 117 -8.97 30.42 -13.97
C LEU A 117 -9.22 31.73 -13.21
N LEU A 118 -8.57 31.92 -12.06
CA LEU A 118 -8.61 33.15 -11.27
C LEU A 118 -7.57 34.19 -11.72
N GLU A 119 -6.89 33.98 -12.86
CA GLU A 119 -5.84 34.87 -13.37
C GLU A 119 -4.67 35.07 -12.39
N LEU A 120 -4.34 34.04 -11.60
CA LEU A 120 -3.22 34.01 -10.65
C LEU A 120 -2.10 33.07 -11.11
N PRO A 121 -1.42 33.34 -12.24
CA PRO A 121 -0.47 32.40 -12.86
C PRO A 121 0.75 32.11 -11.98
N ASN A 122 1.25 33.09 -11.24
CA ASN A 122 2.41 32.90 -10.35
C ASN A 122 2.10 31.92 -9.20
N ALA A 123 0.87 32.00 -8.66
CA ALA A 123 0.42 31.07 -7.63
C ALA A 123 0.21 29.66 -8.22
N ALA A 124 -0.38 29.57 -9.42
CA ALA A 124 -0.54 28.31 -10.13
C ALA A 124 0.82 27.63 -10.38
N LEU A 125 1.81 28.40 -10.86
CA LEU A 125 3.19 27.94 -11.03
C LEU A 125 3.81 27.49 -9.71
N GLY A 126 3.62 28.23 -8.62
CA GLY A 126 4.12 27.84 -7.30
C GLY A 126 3.60 26.47 -6.85
N VAL A 127 2.28 26.26 -6.94
CA VAL A 127 1.65 24.97 -6.58
C VAL A 127 2.11 23.85 -7.52
N GLY A 128 2.08 24.10 -8.84
CA GLY A 128 2.44 23.11 -9.85
C GLY A 128 3.91 22.69 -9.80
N LEU A 129 4.84 23.63 -9.64
CA LEU A 129 6.27 23.33 -9.52
C LEU A 129 6.59 22.59 -8.22
N MET A 130 5.93 22.94 -7.11
CA MET A 130 6.04 22.17 -5.86
C MET A 130 5.57 20.73 -6.07
N LEU A 131 4.44 20.53 -6.74
CA LEU A 131 3.92 19.20 -7.06
C LEU A 131 4.89 18.42 -7.97
N LEU A 132 5.43 19.04 -9.02
CA LEU A 132 6.40 18.40 -9.92
C LEU A 132 7.69 18.01 -9.19
N ALA A 133 8.18 18.85 -8.27
CA ALA A 133 9.33 18.53 -7.44
C ALA A 133 9.08 17.31 -6.55
N LEU A 134 7.92 17.26 -5.88
CA LEU A 134 7.53 16.10 -5.06
C LEU A 134 7.40 14.82 -5.91
N GLN A 135 6.81 14.92 -7.10
CA GLN A 135 6.70 13.77 -8.01
C GLN A 135 8.07 13.31 -8.51
N ALA A 136 8.98 14.22 -8.83
CA ALA A 136 10.34 13.88 -9.23
C ALA A 136 11.08 13.08 -8.13
N ILE A 137 10.90 13.45 -6.86
CA ILE A 137 11.45 12.69 -5.73
C ILE A 137 10.86 11.27 -5.71
N VAL A 138 9.53 11.12 -5.83
CA VAL A 138 8.87 9.80 -5.84
C VAL A 138 9.33 8.94 -7.02
N ILE A 139 9.42 9.51 -8.22
CA ILE A 139 9.83 8.79 -9.45
C ILE A 139 11.27 8.30 -9.35
N THR A 140 12.17 9.09 -8.76
CA THR A 140 13.59 8.77 -8.68
C THR A 140 13.94 7.88 -7.50
N THR A 141 13.25 8.04 -6.36
CA THR A 141 13.65 7.43 -5.08
C THR A 141 12.60 6.55 -4.41
N HIS A 142 11.34 6.59 -4.85
CA HIS A 142 10.18 6.07 -4.10
C HIS A 142 9.96 6.70 -2.71
N LEU A 143 10.67 7.78 -2.35
CA LEU A 143 10.35 8.54 -1.15
C LEU A 143 9.11 9.40 -1.41
N CYS A 144 8.01 9.10 -0.72
CA CYS A 144 6.81 9.95 -0.73
C CYS A 144 6.74 10.71 0.59
N VAL A 145 6.90 12.03 0.52
CA VAL A 145 6.86 12.91 1.71
C VAL A 145 5.56 12.71 2.49
N LEU A 146 4.42 12.59 1.81
CA LEU A 146 3.13 12.38 2.48
C LEU A 146 3.04 11.03 3.18
N SER A 147 3.53 9.95 2.56
CA SER A 147 3.56 8.63 3.20
C SER A 147 4.52 8.60 4.40
N TRP A 148 5.66 9.27 4.30
CA TRP A 148 6.60 9.46 5.41
C TRP A 148 5.98 10.24 6.57
N MET A 149 5.29 11.35 6.28
CA MET A 149 4.55 12.13 7.27
C MET A 149 3.45 11.29 7.93
N TYR A 150 2.67 10.54 7.14
CA TYR A 150 1.63 9.65 7.64
C TYR A 150 2.20 8.60 8.61
N GLU A 151 3.29 7.92 8.22
CA GLU A 151 3.99 7.00 9.10
C GLU A 151 4.44 7.67 10.40
N GLY A 152 5.08 8.84 10.31
CA GLY A 152 5.57 9.59 11.48
C GLY A 152 4.45 9.94 12.46
N ILE A 153 3.32 10.43 11.95
CA ILE A 153 2.12 10.73 12.76
C ILE A 153 1.58 9.45 13.41
N MET A 154 1.45 8.36 12.64
CA MET A 154 0.92 7.10 13.17
C MET A 154 1.84 6.47 14.21
N ARG A 155 3.17 6.63 14.07
CA ARG A 155 4.15 6.23 15.09
C ARG A 155 4.01 7.06 16.36
N ALA A 156 3.89 8.38 16.23
CA ALA A 156 3.69 9.27 17.37
C ALA A 156 2.40 8.96 18.13
N LEU A 157 1.35 8.52 17.43
CA LEU A 157 0.08 8.07 18.02
C LEU A 157 0.10 6.63 18.56
N GLY A 158 1.22 5.90 18.45
CA GLY A 158 1.30 4.48 18.83
C GLY A 158 0.44 3.54 17.99
N LYS A 159 -0.02 3.99 16.80
CA LYS A 159 -0.92 3.25 15.91
C LYS A 159 -0.20 2.62 14.71
N TRP A 160 1.11 2.82 14.57
CA TRP A 160 1.91 2.21 13.51
C TRP A 160 2.22 0.74 13.79
N HIS A 161 1.69 -0.16 12.97
CA HIS A 161 1.86 -1.61 13.12
C HIS A 161 2.19 -2.23 11.77
N ALA A 162 3.47 -2.53 11.55
CA ALA A 162 3.90 -3.32 10.40
C ALA A 162 3.56 -4.81 10.60
N PRO A 163 3.41 -5.59 9.52
CA PRO A 163 3.40 -7.04 9.61
C PRO A 163 4.69 -7.53 10.29
N LEU A 164 4.57 -8.61 11.05
CA LEU A 164 5.70 -9.28 11.69
C LEU A 164 6.70 -9.74 10.63
N SER A 165 8.00 -9.67 10.92
CA SER A 165 8.99 -10.20 9.99
C SER A 165 8.81 -11.72 9.82
N LEU A 166 9.19 -12.25 8.64
CA LEU A 166 9.03 -13.70 8.39
C LEU A 166 9.84 -14.53 9.40
N GLN A 167 11.04 -14.08 9.75
CA GLN A 167 11.89 -14.75 10.74
C GLN A 167 11.25 -14.78 12.14
N GLU A 168 10.67 -13.67 12.60
CA GLU A 168 9.94 -13.65 13.87
C GLU A 168 8.68 -14.51 13.80
N ALA A 169 7.96 -14.47 12.68
CA ALA A 169 6.77 -15.29 12.47
C ALA A 169 7.08 -16.79 12.49
N GLU A 170 8.17 -17.20 11.85
CA GLU A 170 8.70 -18.57 11.90
C GLU A 170 9.02 -18.97 13.33
N ALA A 171 9.73 -18.13 14.09
CA ALA A 171 10.04 -18.39 15.50
C ALA A 171 8.77 -18.59 16.35
N HIS A 172 7.73 -17.79 16.11
CA HIS A 172 6.43 -17.97 16.76
C HIS A 172 5.73 -19.26 16.34
N LEU A 173 5.75 -19.63 15.05
CA LEU A 173 5.16 -20.89 14.57
C LEU A 173 5.86 -22.10 15.19
N VAL A 174 7.20 -22.11 15.23
CA VAL A 174 7.99 -23.17 15.88
C VAL A 174 7.69 -23.25 17.39
N ALA A 175 7.42 -22.11 18.03
CA ALA A 175 6.99 -22.05 19.43
C ALA A 175 5.51 -22.43 19.65
N GLY A 176 4.79 -22.87 18.61
CA GLY A 176 3.41 -23.35 18.70
C GLY A 176 2.34 -22.28 18.50
N ALA A 177 2.66 -21.14 17.87
CA ALA A 177 1.66 -20.13 17.54
C ALA A 177 0.60 -20.66 16.57
N LYS A 178 -0.66 -20.27 16.80
CA LYS A 178 -1.78 -20.59 15.92
C LYS A 178 -1.72 -19.72 14.66
N LEU A 179 -1.77 -20.35 13.50
CA LEU A 179 -1.94 -19.64 12.24
C LEU A 179 -3.43 -19.41 11.99
N VAL A 180 -3.83 -18.15 11.79
CA VAL A 180 -5.24 -17.74 11.71
C VAL A 180 -5.53 -17.08 10.36
N ASP A 181 -6.42 -17.69 9.57
CA ASP A 181 -6.94 -17.11 8.34
C ASP A 181 -8.19 -16.29 8.65
N VAL A 182 -8.12 -14.97 8.46
CA VAL A 182 -9.24 -14.06 8.73
C VAL A 182 -10.11 -13.77 7.51
N ARG A 183 -9.94 -14.53 6.41
CA ARG A 183 -10.82 -14.47 5.24
C ARG A 183 -12.18 -15.12 5.52
N SER A 184 -13.11 -14.97 4.58
CA SER A 184 -14.42 -15.63 4.66
C SER A 184 -14.28 -17.17 4.62
N PRO A 185 -15.25 -17.92 5.17
CA PRO A 185 -15.23 -19.39 5.09
C PRO A 185 -15.15 -19.93 3.67
N ASN A 186 -15.77 -19.24 2.70
CA ASN A 186 -15.70 -19.60 1.28
C ASN A 186 -14.31 -19.39 0.68
N GLU A 187 -13.57 -18.35 1.07
CA GLU A 187 -12.17 -18.17 0.67
C GLU A 187 -11.26 -19.22 1.32
N PHE A 188 -11.51 -19.54 2.59
CA PHE A 188 -10.78 -20.58 3.32
C PHE A 188 -10.95 -21.96 2.66
N ALA A 189 -12.19 -22.36 2.37
CA ALA A 189 -12.51 -23.62 1.72
C ALA A 189 -11.92 -23.75 0.30
N ARG A 190 -11.72 -22.63 -0.41
CA ARG A 190 -11.10 -22.61 -1.74
C ARG A 190 -9.57 -22.76 -1.71
N GLY A 191 -8.96 -22.78 -0.53
CA GLY A 191 -7.52 -22.97 -0.37
C GLY A 191 -6.97 -22.04 0.70
N ALA A 192 -6.83 -22.58 1.90
CA ALA A 192 -6.12 -21.96 3.02
C ALA A 192 -4.68 -22.48 3.12
N VAL A 193 -3.86 -21.77 3.87
CA VAL A 193 -2.53 -22.26 4.26
C VAL A 193 -2.71 -23.48 5.20
N PRO A 194 -2.02 -24.61 4.96
CA PRO A 194 -2.11 -25.79 5.82
C PRO A 194 -1.89 -25.48 7.30
N GLY A 195 -2.67 -26.11 8.18
CA GLY A 195 -2.61 -25.88 9.63
C GLY A 195 -3.26 -24.58 10.11
N ALA A 196 -3.77 -23.72 9.22
CA ALA A 196 -4.49 -22.53 9.60
C ALA A 196 -5.91 -22.85 10.12
N ILE A 197 -6.37 -22.09 11.12
CA ILE A 197 -7.77 -22.05 11.54
C ILE A 197 -8.49 -20.85 10.91
N ASN A 198 -9.76 -20.99 10.55
CA ASN A 198 -10.53 -19.87 9.98
C ASN A 198 -11.28 -19.11 11.06
N LEU A 199 -10.99 -17.81 11.21
CA LEU A 199 -11.71 -16.89 12.10
C LEU A 199 -11.96 -15.58 11.33
N PRO A 200 -13.12 -15.43 10.66
CA PRO A 200 -13.38 -14.29 9.77
C PRO A 200 -13.25 -12.92 10.46
N ALA A 201 -12.58 -11.97 9.78
CA ALA A 201 -12.31 -10.63 10.33
C ALA A 201 -13.57 -9.85 10.74
N GLU A 202 -14.69 -10.10 10.06
CA GLU A 202 -16.00 -9.48 10.32
C GLU A 202 -16.56 -9.85 11.70
N HIS A 203 -16.26 -11.06 12.18
CA HIS A 203 -16.77 -11.62 13.43
C HIS A 203 -15.65 -11.96 14.42
N ILE A 204 -14.45 -11.37 14.22
CA ILE A 204 -13.26 -11.73 15.01
C ILE A 204 -13.45 -11.51 16.51
N ASP A 205 -14.26 -10.52 16.89
CA ASP A 205 -14.57 -10.18 18.29
C ASP A 205 -15.40 -11.28 18.99
N GLN A 206 -16.08 -12.14 18.23
CA GLN A 206 -16.84 -13.29 18.76
C GLN A 206 -15.92 -14.47 19.09
N HIS A 207 -14.67 -14.44 18.63
CA HIS A 207 -13.73 -15.54 18.74
C HIS A 207 -12.66 -15.33 19.82
N LEU A 208 -12.81 -14.32 20.69
CA LEU A 208 -11.86 -14.04 21.78
C LEU A 208 -11.59 -15.27 22.66
N ASN A 209 -12.64 -16.02 23.01
CA ASN A 209 -12.53 -17.22 23.82
C ASN A 209 -11.79 -18.36 23.10
N ALA A 210 -11.95 -18.47 21.78
CA ALA A 210 -11.29 -19.51 20.97
C ALA A 210 -9.78 -19.23 20.79
N LEU A 211 -9.41 -17.95 20.76
CA LEU A 211 -8.02 -17.51 20.70
C LEU A 211 -7.32 -17.72 22.04
N GLY A 212 -8.00 -17.48 23.16
CA GLY A 212 -7.40 -17.60 24.50
C GLY A 212 -6.28 -16.60 24.71
N GLN A 213 -5.23 -16.96 25.44
CA GLN A 213 -3.98 -16.15 25.53
C GLN A 213 -2.89 -16.65 24.58
N ASP A 214 -3.24 -17.54 23.65
CA ASP A 214 -2.27 -18.19 22.77
C ASP A 214 -1.67 -17.19 21.77
N CYS A 215 -0.42 -17.45 21.37
CA CYS A 215 0.21 -16.68 20.32
C CYS A 215 -0.50 -16.94 18.99
N CYS A 216 -0.95 -15.90 18.31
CA CYS A 216 -1.68 -16.03 17.04
C CYS A 216 -1.06 -15.17 15.94
N LEU A 217 -0.87 -15.77 14.77
CA LEU A 217 -0.40 -15.11 13.55
C LEU A 217 -1.55 -15.00 12.56
N LEU A 218 -2.05 -13.77 12.33
CA LEU A 218 -3.22 -13.52 11.51
C LEU A 218 -2.82 -13.17 10.09
N TYR A 219 -3.39 -13.85 9.10
CA TYR A 219 -3.24 -13.50 7.69
C TYR A 219 -4.59 -13.40 6.99
N CYS A 220 -4.62 -12.71 5.85
CA CYS A 220 -5.76 -12.74 4.94
C CYS A 220 -5.28 -12.76 3.48
N GLN A 221 -6.12 -12.41 2.51
CA GLN A 221 -5.69 -12.44 1.10
C GLN A 221 -4.54 -11.45 0.82
N SER A 222 -4.74 -10.19 1.19
CA SER A 222 -3.88 -9.04 0.86
C SER A 222 -3.45 -8.26 2.10
N GLY A 223 -3.42 -8.92 3.26
CA GLY A 223 -3.07 -8.41 4.61
C GLY A 223 -3.87 -7.22 5.19
N ALA A 224 -4.69 -6.53 4.40
CA ALA A 224 -5.55 -5.45 4.89
C ALA A 224 -6.52 -5.90 6.00
N ARG A 225 -7.19 -7.06 5.81
CA ARG A 225 -8.14 -7.59 6.80
C ARG A 225 -7.44 -8.10 8.06
N SER A 226 -6.26 -8.71 7.93
CA SER A 226 -5.48 -9.18 9.09
C SER A 226 -4.94 -8.02 9.92
N GLN A 227 -4.53 -6.92 9.30
CA GLN A 227 -4.15 -5.71 10.03
C GLN A 227 -5.31 -5.18 10.89
N ILE A 228 -6.52 -5.08 10.32
CA ILE A 228 -7.71 -4.63 11.05
C ILE A 228 -8.06 -5.60 12.18
N ALA A 229 -8.04 -6.91 11.89
CA ALA A 229 -8.34 -7.94 12.88
C ALA A 229 -7.34 -7.94 14.05
N THR A 230 -6.04 -7.85 13.78
CA THR A 230 -5.00 -7.72 14.82
C THR A 230 -5.23 -6.49 15.70
N GLN A 231 -5.59 -5.35 15.12
CA GLN A 231 -5.86 -4.13 15.89
C GLN A 231 -7.09 -4.28 16.79
N LYS A 232 -8.18 -4.85 16.28
CA LYS A 232 -9.39 -5.12 17.07
C LYS A 232 -9.09 -6.04 18.25
N LEU A 233 -8.43 -7.17 17.99
CA LEU A 233 -8.09 -8.14 19.03
C LEU A 233 -7.17 -7.56 20.11
N ARG A 234 -6.17 -6.76 19.73
CA ARG A 234 -5.32 -6.04 20.70
C ARG A 234 -6.12 -5.05 21.54
N ALA A 235 -7.06 -4.32 20.93
CA ALA A 235 -7.94 -3.40 21.65
C ALA A 235 -8.87 -4.15 22.63
N SER A 236 -9.22 -5.41 22.33
CA SER A 236 -9.98 -6.30 23.21
C SER A 236 -9.14 -7.01 24.28
N GLY A 237 -7.85 -6.67 24.42
CA GLY A 237 -6.98 -7.19 25.48
C GLY A 237 -6.14 -8.41 25.12
N LEU A 238 -6.19 -8.88 23.86
CA LEU A 238 -5.33 -9.97 23.40
C LEU A 238 -3.95 -9.42 22.99
N ALA A 239 -2.97 -9.52 23.90
CA ALA A 239 -1.64 -8.99 23.67
C ALA A 239 -0.82 -9.82 22.66
N ASN A 240 -1.04 -11.13 22.58
CA ASN A 240 -0.18 -12.05 21.82
C ASN A 240 -0.69 -12.36 20.41
N VAL A 241 -1.28 -11.36 19.75
CA VAL A 241 -1.77 -11.47 18.37
C VAL A 241 -0.93 -10.60 17.46
N HIS A 242 -0.47 -11.17 16.34
CA HIS A 242 0.45 -10.52 15.41
C HIS A 242 -0.12 -10.56 14.00
N ASN A 243 0.09 -9.46 13.26
CA ASN A 243 -0.29 -9.39 11.87
C ASN A 243 0.79 -10.07 11.02
N LEU A 244 0.46 -11.16 10.34
CA LEU A 244 1.34 -11.84 9.40
C LEU A 244 1.24 -11.27 7.98
N GLY A 245 0.13 -10.62 7.64
CA GLY A 245 -0.10 -9.96 6.34
C GLY A 245 -0.86 -10.85 5.34
N SER A 246 -0.35 -10.96 4.11
CA SER A 246 -1.01 -11.69 3.03
C SER A 246 -0.86 -13.22 3.12
N LYS A 247 -1.72 -13.93 2.40
CA LYS A 247 -1.67 -15.38 2.25
C LYS A 247 -0.35 -15.83 1.64
N ALA A 248 0.19 -15.06 0.68
CA ALA A 248 1.48 -15.35 0.09
C ALA A 248 2.62 -15.36 1.12
N ARG A 249 2.57 -14.48 2.14
CA ARG A 249 3.54 -14.52 3.25
C ARG A 249 3.36 -15.75 4.13
N ALA A 250 2.12 -16.11 4.43
CA ALA A 250 1.81 -17.32 5.20
C ALA A 250 2.24 -18.60 4.46
N GLU A 251 2.08 -18.65 3.14
CA GLU A 251 2.55 -19.77 2.30
C GLU A 251 4.08 -19.83 2.29
N ALA A 252 4.77 -18.69 2.18
CA ALA A 252 6.23 -18.63 2.21
C ALA A 252 6.82 -19.20 3.51
N LEU A 253 6.16 -19.00 4.66
CA LEU A 253 6.59 -19.56 5.95
C LEU A 253 6.59 -21.09 6.00
N LEU A 254 5.75 -21.74 5.20
CA LEU A 254 5.67 -23.21 5.17
C LEU A 254 6.54 -23.85 4.09
N GLN A 255 7.10 -23.05 3.17
CA GLN A 255 7.98 -23.55 2.09
C GLN A 255 9.45 -23.65 2.49
N GLU A 256 9.84 -23.09 3.65
CA GLU A 256 11.20 -23.16 4.19
C GLU A 256 11.45 -24.40 5.09
N ASN A 257 10.45 -25.29 5.24
CA ASN A 257 10.53 -26.58 5.95
C ASN A 257 10.33 -27.77 4.99
#